data_AF-A0A973YN83-F1
#
_entry.id   AF-A0A973YN83-F1
#
_cell.length_a   1.000
_cell.length_b   1.000
_cell.length_c   1.000
_cell.angle_alpha   90.00
_cell.angle_beta   90.00
_cell.angle_gamma   90.00
#
_symmetry.space_group_name_H-M   'P 1'
#
loop_
_entity.id
_entity.type
_entity.pdbx_description
1 polymer ?
#
loop_
_entity_poly.entity_id
_entity_poly.type
_entity_poly.pdbx_seq_one_letter_code
_entity_poly.pdbx_strand_id
1 'polypeptide(L)'
;MEQLTAEFGGAAQTGMGVGPVLEKFADVSSIVVLRGGGLGDLIFAIPAMAALKAAYPGASLTLLGTPIHQALLDAVTGPVDEVRVLPFAEGVRPGEENAEELDRFFAEMRGRNFDLAVQLHGGGRYSNPFLLRLGARHTVGTRTSDAASLERTIPYLYYQHEPLRALEVAGFAGAYPVDLEARLAPAGRAALQEGQDDDGRPLVVIHPGATDTRRRWPAERFAELAAACAGDGCRVVIVGDGSEQELAERISGLASSAAVSSVAGALDMAGLVALLARTDAVVANDSGPRHLAQALGVP
;
A
#
# COMPACT_ATOMS: atom_id res chain seq x y z
N MET A 1 23.66 -1.18 -22.94
CA MET A 1 22.74 -1.05 -21.79
C MET A 1 23.43 -0.07 -20.86
N GLU A 2 22.96 1.16 -20.82
CA GLU A 2 23.58 2.22 -20.02
C GLU A 2 23.46 1.85 -18.54
N GLN A 3 24.59 1.72 -17.83
CA GLN A 3 24.58 1.46 -16.40
C GLN A 3 24.15 2.75 -15.70
N LEU A 4 22.88 2.81 -15.30
CA LEU A 4 22.40 3.90 -14.44
C LEU A 4 23.12 3.80 -13.10
N THR A 5 23.74 4.90 -12.68
CA THR A 5 24.31 5.05 -11.35
C THR A 5 23.36 5.90 -10.52
N ALA A 6 23.42 5.74 -9.20
CA ALA A 6 22.64 6.58 -8.30
C ALA A 6 23.15 8.02 -8.33
N GLU A 7 22.22 8.98 -8.34
CA GLU A 7 22.50 10.41 -8.32
C GLU A 7 22.18 10.95 -6.93
N PHE A 8 23.20 11.38 -6.17
CA PHE A 8 23.03 11.80 -4.77
C PHE A 8 22.63 13.28 -4.61
N GLY A 9 22.51 14.03 -5.71
CA GLY A 9 22.18 15.47 -5.66
C GLY A 9 23.22 16.31 -4.90
N GLY A 10 24.48 15.87 -4.87
CA GLY A 10 25.55 16.54 -4.10
C GLY A 10 25.56 16.25 -2.60
N ALA A 11 24.64 15.42 -2.10
CA ALA A 11 24.58 15.05 -0.69
C ALA A 11 25.66 14.02 -0.30
N ALA A 12 26.18 14.13 0.91
CA ALA A 12 27.07 13.11 1.46
C ALA A 12 26.26 11.89 1.95
N GLN A 13 26.88 10.71 1.88
CA GLN A 13 26.36 9.52 2.54
C GLN A 13 26.69 9.60 4.04
N THR A 14 25.68 9.47 4.89
CA THR A 14 25.82 9.53 6.35
C THR A 14 25.86 8.15 7.00
N GLY A 15 25.41 7.10 6.31
CA GLY A 15 25.46 5.74 6.79
C GLY A 15 24.85 4.70 5.85
N MET A 16 24.48 3.55 6.41
CA MET A 16 23.91 2.41 5.69
C MET A 16 22.67 1.89 6.38
N GLY A 17 21.56 1.79 5.64
CA GLY A 17 20.33 1.09 6.01
C GLY A 17 20.13 -0.13 5.11
N VAL A 18 18.95 -0.23 4.48
CA VAL A 18 18.74 -1.19 3.36
C VAL A 18 19.66 -0.85 2.17
N GLY A 19 19.87 0.45 1.94
CA GLY A 19 20.86 1.00 1.02
C GLY A 19 21.48 2.28 1.60
N PRO A 20 22.19 3.09 0.78
CA PRO A 20 22.79 4.34 1.22
C PRO A 20 21.78 5.27 1.89
N VAL A 21 22.16 5.78 3.06
CA VAL A 21 21.42 6.86 3.71
C VAL A 21 22.21 8.15 3.52
N LEU A 22 21.56 9.15 2.93
CA LEU A 22 22.17 10.44 2.62
C LEU A 22 21.90 11.46 3.74
N GLU A 23 22.49 12.65 3.62
CA GLU A 23 22.15 13.76 4.51
C GLU A 23 20.66 14.14 4.39
N LYS A 24 20.02 14.46 5.51
CA LYS A 24 18.64 14.95 5.50
C LYS A 24 18.56 16.28 4.75
N PHE A 25 17.41 16.54 4.14
CA PHE A 25 17.07 17.87 3.66
C PHE A 25 16.80 18.79 4.86
N ALA A 26 17.27 20.03 4.81
CA ALA A 26 17.01 21.01 5.85
C ALA A 26 15.58 21.56 5.76
N ASP A 27 15.03 21.98 6.90
CA ASP A 27 13.75 22.71 7.00
C ASP A 27 12.54 22.01 6.32
N VAL A 28 12.52 20.67 6.31
CA VAL A 28 11.39 19.90 5.80
C VAL A 28 10.27 19.85 6.85
N SER A 29 9.13 20.45 6.50
CA SER A 29 7.90 20.49 7.29
C SER A 29 6.68 19.93 6.55
N SER A 30 6.80 19.71 5.24
CA SER A 30 5.72 19.22 4.39
C SER A 30 6.25 18.23 3.35
N ILE A 31 5.79 16.98 3.43
CA ILE A 31 6.20 15.87 2.56
C ILE A 31 5.00 15.43 1.73
N VAL A 32 5.21 15.22 0.44
CA VAL A 32 4.24 14.56 -0.44
C VAL A 32 4.83 13.27 -1.01
N VAL A 33 4.09 12.18 -0.90
CA VAL A 33 4.50 10.86 -1.41
C VAL A 33 3.61 10.47 -2.57
N LEU A 34 4.19 10.13 -3.73
CA LEU A 34 3.45 9.61 -4.88
C LEU A 34 3.46 8.09 -4.89
N ARG A 35 2.30 7.48 -4.61
CA ARG A 35 2.10 6.02 -4.72
C ARG A 35 0.68 5.71 -5.19
N GLY A 36 0.52 5.50 -6.50
CA GLY A 36 -0.70 4.93 -7.06
C GLY A 36 -0.73 3.40 -6.93
N GLY A 37 -1.67 2.76 -7.64
CA GLY A 37 -1.81 1.30 -7.65
C GLY A 37 -2.86 0.77 -6.67
N GLY A 38 -2.78 -0.52 -6.39
CA GLY A 38 -3.74 -1.24 -5.55
C GLY A 38 -3.45 -1.17 -4.05
N LEU A 39 -4.14 -2.00 -3.29
CA LEU A 39 -3.98 -2.08 -1.83
C LEU A 39 -2.58 -2.57 -1.41
N GLY A 40 -2.08 -3.65 -2.02
CA GLY A 40 -0.74 -4.20 -1.72
C GLY A 40 0.39 -3.22 -2.05
N ASP A 41 0.23 -2.46 -3.13
CA ASP A 41 1.17 -1.42 -3.56
C ASP A 41 1.38 -0.35 -2.48
N LEU A 42 0.32 0.06 -1.79
CA LEU A 42 0.40 1.00 -0.66
C LEU A 42 1.05 0.36 0.55
N ILE A 43 0.65 -0.87 0.90
CA ILE A 43 1.17 -1.59 2.07
C ILE A 43 2.69 -1.70 1.98
N PHE A 44 3.24 -2.01 0.81
CA PHE A 44 4.68 -2.05 0.60
C PHE A 44 5.41 -0.71 0.78
N ALA A 45 4.70 0.41 0.62
CA ALA A 45 5.26 1.75 0.81
C ALA A 45 5.16 2.25 2.27
N ILE A 46 4.36 1.61 3.13
CA ILE A 46 4.18 2.02 4.54
C ILE A 46 5.51 2.11 5.31
N PRO A 47 6.45 1.13 5.22
CA PRO A 47 7.72 1.21 5.95
C PRO A 47 8.56 2.44 5.58
N ALA A 48 8.57 2.80 4.29
CA ALA A 48 9.25 3.99 3.79
C ALA A 48 8.61 5.27 4.32
N MET A 49 7.29 5.35 4.34
CA MET A 49 6.57 6.49 4.91
C MET A 49 6.78 6.62 6.42
N ALA A 50 6.84 5.49 7.15
CA ALA A 50 7.18 5.48 8.57
C ALA A 50 8.61 5.95 8.83
N ALA A 51 9.58 5.51 8.00
CA ALA A 51 10.95 6.00 8.06
C ALA A 51 11.03 7.52 7.80
N LEU A 52 10.32 8.03 6.80
CA LEU A 52 10.24 9.47 6.52
C LEU A 52 9.67 10.25 7.72
N LYS A 53 8.58 9.78 8.33
CA LYS A 53 8.02 10.39 9.54
C LYS A 53 8.99 10.39 10.71
N ALA A 54 9.72 9.30 10.93
CA ALA A 54 10.74 9.24 11.97
C ALA A 54 11.92 10.19 11.70
N ALA A 55 12.31 10.36 10.43
CA ALA A 55 13.37 11.27 10.04
C ALA A 55 12.96 12.76 10.15
N TYR A 56 11.68 13.06 9.91
CA TYR A 56 11.10 14.39 9.90
C TYR A 56 9.87 14.47 10.83
N PRO A 57 10.06 14.40 12.17
CA PRO A 57 8.96 14.20 13.13
C PRO A 57 7.94 15.35 13.18
N GLY A 58 8.33 16.56 12.77
CA GLY A 58 7.43 17.71 12.68
C GLY A 58 6.76 17.89 11.33
N ALA A 59 7.11 17.08 10.33
CA ALA A 59 6.60 17.26 8.98
C ALA A 59 5.23 16.59 8.79
N SER A 60 4.33 17.26 8.06
CA SER A 60 3.12 16.60 7.55
C SER A 60 3.49 15.68 6.37
N LEU A 61 2.79 14.56 6.21
CA LEU A 61 2.96 13.59 5.13
C LEU A 61 1.63 13.38 4.42
N THR A 62 1.53 13.92 3.22
CA THR A 62 0.40 13.73 2.30
C THR A 62 0.71 12.61 1.31
N LEU A 63 -0.16 11.61 1.23
CA LEU A 63 -0.10 10.57 0.20
C LEU A 63 -0.93 10.98 -1.02
N LEU A 64 -0.31 11.04 -2.20
CA LEU A 64 -1.01 11.03 -3.47
C LEU A 64 -1.30 9.59 -3.87
N GLY A 65 -2.56 9.19 -3.72
CA GLY A 65 -2.99 7.80 -3.85
C GLY A 65 -4.29 7.64 -4.62
N THR A 66 -4.98 6.53 -4.39
CA THR A 66 -6.23 6.16 -5.04
C THR A 66 -7.38 6.13 -4.03
N PRO A 67 -8.65 6.01 -4.46
CA PRO A 67 -9.78 5.91 -3.52
C PRO A 67 -9.65 4.75 -2.53
N ILE A 68 -9.06 3.62 -2.93
CA ILE A 68 -8.83 2.48 -2.02
C ILE A 68 -7.78 2.80 -0.95
N HIS A 69 -6.81 3.69 -1.25
CA HIS A 69 -5.82 4.17 -0.28
C HIS A 69 -6.44 5.08 0.76
N GLN A 70 -7.34 5.99 0.35
CA GLN A 70 -8.13 6.80 1.28
C GLN A 70 -8.97 5.91 2.20
N ALA A 71 -9.73 4.97 1.63
CA ALA A 71 -10.57 4.07 2.40
C ALA A 71 -9.77 3.23 3.41
N LEU A 72 -8.53 2.83 3.08
CA LEU A 72 -7.66 2.15 4.03
C LEU A 72 -7.24 3.07 5.16
N LEU A 73 -6.74 4.26 4.85
CA LEU A 73 -6.20 5.18 5.85
C LEU A 73 -7.28 5.78 6.76
N ASP A 74 -8.55 5.79 6.33
CA ASP A 74 -9.69 6.09 7.21
C ASP A 74 -9.97 4.95 8.23
N ALA A 75 -9.50 3.73 7.94
CA ALA A 75 -9.74 2.52 8.72
C ALA A 75 -8.54 2.06 9.56
N VAL A 76 -7.36 2.66 9.40
CA VAL A 76 -6.14 2.26 10.11
C VAL A 76 -5.37 3.46 10.65
N THR A 77 -4.61 3.26 11.72
CA THR A 77 -3.55 4.20 12.11
C THR A 77 -2.27 3.88 11.34
N GLY A 78 -1.57 4.91 10.85
CA GLY A 78 -0.33 4.76 10.11
C GLY A 78 0.45 6.07 9.99
N PRO A 79 1.55 6.09 9.19
CA PRO A 79 2.44 7.24 9.08
C PRO A 79 1.92 8.37 8.18
N VAL A 80 0.73 8.22 7.59
CA VAL A 80 0.15 9.17 6.63
C VAL A 80 -0.86 10.05 7.36
N ASP A 81 -0.72 11.38 7.24
CA ASP A 81 -1.67 12.31 7.88
C ASP A 81 -2.88 12.58 6.99
N GLU A 82 -2.71 12.50 5.68
CA GLU A 82 -3.73 12.87 4.70
C GLU A 82 -3.54 12.11 3.38
N VAL A 83 -4.64 11.75 2.74
CA VAL A 83 -4.63 11.26 1.35
C VAL A 83 -5.24 12.30 0.43
N ARG A 84 -4.60 12.49 -0.73
CA ARG A 84 -5.19 13.19 -1.87
C ARG A 84 -5.32 12.21 -3.01
N VAL A 85 -6.56 11.99 -3.43
CA VAL A 85 -6.87 11.11 -4.55
C VAL A 85 -6.31 11.72 -5.83
N LEU A 86 -5.46 10.96 -6.51
CA LEU A 86 -4.88 11.32 -7.78
C LEU A 86 -5.98 11.48 -8.84
N PRO A 87 -5.93 12.50 -9.70
CA PRO A 87 -6.75 12.52 -10.91
C PRO A 87 -6.35 11.36 -11.83
N PHE A 88 -7.20 11.01 -12.79
CA PHE A 88 -6.77 10.09 -13.85
C PHE A 88 -5.64 10.72 -14.65
N ALA A 89 -4.55 9.96 -14.80
CA ALA A 89 -3.31 10.39 -15.41
C ALA A 89 -2.53 9.18 -15.94
N GLU A 90 -2.05 9.26 -17.17
CA GLU A 90 -1.33 8.23 -17.89
C GLU A 90 -0.14 7.73 -17.05
N GLY A 91 -0.08 6.41 -16.85
CA GLY A 91 0.98 5.76 -16.09
C GLY A 91 1.00 6.04 -14.58
N VAL A 92 0.13 6.90 -14.06
CA VAL A 92 0.02 7.25 -12.63
C VAL A 92 -1.26 6.67 -12.01
N ARG A 93 -2.43 7.07 -12.53
CA ARG A 93 -3.73 6.49 -12.16
C ARG A 93 -4.52 6.20 -13.45
N PRO A 94 -4.69 4.92 -13.83
CA PRO A 94 -5.41 4.55 -15.06
C PRO A 94 -6.85 5.07 -15.08
N GLY A 95 -7.28 5.59 -16.22
CA GLY A 95 -8.62 6.11 -16.47
C GLY A 95 -8.60 7.11 -17.62
N GLU A 96 -9.75 7.72 -17.91
CA GLU A 96 -9.86 8.79 -18.90
C GLU A 96 -9.36 10.11 -18.30
N GLU A 97 -8.33 10.69 -18.91
CA GLU A 97 -7.77 11.96 -18.43
C GLU A 97 -8.72 13.13 -18.70
N ASN A 98 -8.79 14.03 -17.72
CA ASN A 98 -9.44 15.32 -17.88
C ASN A 98 -8.42 16.43 -17.62
N ALA A 99 -8.09 17.21 -18.65
CA ALA A 99 -7.07 18.26 -18.56
C ALA A 99 -7.42 19.35 -17.53
N GLU A 100 -8.70 19.74 -17.42
CA GLU A 100 -9.14 20.75 -16.45
C GLU A 100 -9.03 20.23 -15.01
N GLU A 101 -9.35 18.95 -14.79
CA GLU A 101 -9.19 18.30 -13.49
C GLU A 101 -7.71 18.20 -13.10
N LEU A 102 -6.85 17.79 -14.04
CA LEU A 102 -5.41 17.74 -13.85
C LEU A 102 -4.83 19.12 -13.50
N ASP A 103 -5.20 20.16 -14.26
CA ASP A 103 -4.69 21.51 -14.03
C ASP A 103 -5.16 22.08 -12.69
N ARG A 104 -6.42 21.82 -12.31
CA ARG A 104 -6.96 22.18 -10.99
C ARG A 104 -6.21 21.45 -9.87
N PHE A 105 -5.99 20.15 -10.02
CA PHE A 105 -5.23 19.35 -9.07
C PHE A 105 -3.82 19.91 -8.89
N PHE A 106 -3.08 20.15 -9.97
CA PHE A 106 -1.73 20.70 -9.88
C PHE A 106 -1.69 22.13 -9.33
N ALA A 107 -2.69 22.96 -9.63
CA ALA A 107 -2.79 24.30 -9.04
C ALA A 107 -3.00 24.23 -7.52
N GLU A 108 -3.89 23.35 -7.04
CA GLU A 108 -4.09 23.09 -5.61
C GLU A 108 -2.80 22.58 -4.96
N MET A 109 -2.19 21.52 -5.51
CA MET A 109 -1.02 20.90 -4.91
C MET A 109 0.20 21.84 -4.87
N ARG A 110 0.41 22.68 -5.89
CA ARG A 110 1.46 23.72 -5.87
C ARG A 110 1.21 24.77 -4.79
N GLY A 111 -0.05 25.13 -4.56
CA GLY A 111 -0.44 26.08 -3.50
C GLY A 111 -0.08 25.59 -2.08
N ARG A 112 0.18 24.29 -1.91
CA ARG A 112 0.57 23.68 -0.64
C ARG A 112 2.08 23.76 -0.33
N ASN A 113 2.91 24.15 -1.29
CA ASN A 113 4.35 24.39 -1.13
C ASN A 113 5.08 23.24 -0.40
N PHE A 114 5.08 22.02 -0.96
CA PHE A 114 5.79 20.89 -0.36
C PHE A 114 7.30 21.13 -0.32
N ASP A 115 7.93 20.78 0.80
CA ASP A 115 9.38 20.84 0.94
C ASP A 115 10.04 19.63 0.26
N LEU A 116 9.43 18.45 0.39
CA LEU A 116 9.96 17.21 -0.16
C LEU A 116 8.88 16.41 -0.88
N ALA A 117 9.12 16.09 -2.15
CA ALA A 117 8.32 15.13 -2.89
C ALA A 117 9.08 13.80 -3.08
N VAL A 118 8.44 12.69 -2.69
CA VAL A 118 9.02 11.35 -2.72
C VAL A 118 8.24 10.50 -3.72
N GLN A 119 8.91 10.04 -4.76
CA GLN A 119 8.34 9.13 -5.74
C GLN A 119 8.56 7.69 -5.30
N LEU A 120 7.46 6.94 -5.12
CA LEU A 120 7.44 5.51 -4.82
C LEU A 120 6.63 4.72 -5.86
N HIS A 121 6.42 5.29 -7.06
CA HIS A 121 5.50 4.76 -8.07
C HIS A 121 6.22 4.29 -9.34
N GLY A 122 6.70 3.04 -9.33
CA GLY A 122 7.34 2.40 -10.48
C GLY A 122 8.59 3.14 -10.96
N GLY A 123 9.02 2.89 -12.19
CA GLY A 123 10.32 3.35 -12.72
C GLY A 123 10.46 4.84 -13.10
N GLY A 124 9.49 5.69 -12.82
CA GLY A 124 9.63 7.14 -13.02
C GLY A 124 9.24 7.69 -14.39
N ARG A 125 9.03 6.85 -15.42
CA ARG A 125 8.72 7.31 -16.80
C ARG A 125 7.56 8.32 -16.83
N TYR A 126 6.50 8.03 -16.09
CA TYR A 126 5.33 8.90 -15.94
C TYR A 126 5.28 9.61 -14.60
N SER A 127 5.73 8.93 -13.53
CA SER A 127 5.67 9.45 -12.16
C SER A 127 6.66 10.57 -11.88
N ASN A 128 7.85 10.60 -12.49
CA ASN A 128 8.81 11.69 -12.24
C ASN A 128 8.33 13.01 -12.87
N PRO A 129 7.89 13.06 -14.15
CA PRO A 129 7.26 14.27 -14.69
C PRO A 129 6.03 14.72 -13.90
N PHE A 130 5.19 13.79 -13.44
CA PHE A 130 4.05 14.09 -12.58
C PHE A 130 4.49 14.72 -11.25
N LEU A 131 5.46 14.12 -10.57
CA LEU A 131 6.00 14.60 -9.29
C LEU A 131 6.63 15.99 -9.44
N LEU A 132 7.41 16.22 -10.49
CA LEU A 132 8.06 17.50 -10.77
C LEU A 132 7.04 18.64 -10.97
N ARG A 133 5.87 18.36 -11.56
CA ARG A 133 4.78 19.34 -11.72
C ARG A 133 4.19 19.83 -10.39
N LEU A 134 4.41 19.12 -9.28
CA LEU A 134 3.99 19.53 -7.93
C LEU A 134 4.79 20.74 -7.41
N GLY A 135 5.97 21.03 -7.99
CA GLY A 135 6.78 22.19 -7.62
C GLY A 135 7.38 22.12 -6.21
N ALA A 136 7.62 20.92 -5.68
CA ALA A 136 8.27 20.74 -4.38
C ALA A 136 9.72 21.23 -4.40
N ARG A 137 10.23 21.69 -3.25
CA ARG A 137 11.61 22.20 -3.13
C ARG A 137 12.65 21.13 -3.41
N HIS A 138 12.41 19.93 -2.89
CA HIS A 138 13.29 18.77 -3.05
C HIS A 138 12.55 17.58 -3.63
N THR A 139 13.26 16.75 -4.39
CA THR A 139 12.69 15.55 -5.02
C THR A 139 13.59 14.32 -4.87
N VAL A 140 12.98 13.19 -4.49
CA VAL A 140 13.66 11.90 -4.30
C VAL A 140 12.83 10.80 -4.96
N GLY A 141 13.49 9.82 -5.58
CA GLY A 141 12.76 8.68 -6.14
C GLY A 141 13.56 7.76 -7.03
N THR A 142 12.85 6.89 -7.73
CA THR A 142 13.45 5.93 -8.66
C THR A 142 13.41 6.42 -10.10
N ARG A 143 14.26 5.82 -10.95
CA ARG A 143 14.37 6.20 -12.36
C ARG A 143 14.86 5.05 -13.24
N THR A 144 14.16 4.82 -14.34
CA THR A 144 14.64 4.10 -15.53
C THR A 144 15.35 5.06 -16.48
N SER A 145 16.11 4.55 -17.45
CA SER A 145 16.98 5.37 -18.31
C SER A 145 16.21 6.39 -19.15
N ASP A 146 14.95 6.10 -19.46
CA ASP A 146 14.00 6.91 -20.21
C ASP A 146 13.16 7.87 -19.35
N ALA A 147 13.30 7.84 -18.02
CA ALA A 147 12.56 8.70 -17.11
C ALA A 147 13.32 10.01 -16.81
N ALA A 148 12.57 11.06 -16.45
CA ALA A 148 13.15 12.33 -15.99
C ALA A 148 13.92 12.14 -14.67
N SER A 149 15.05 12.86 -14.50
CA SER A 149 15.78 12.87 -13.22
C SER A 149 15.06 13.67 -12.15
N LEU A 150 15.19 13.20 -10.91
CA LEU A 150 14.86 13.94 -9.69
C LEU A 150 16.17 14.43 -9.04
N GLU A 151 16.09 15.32 -8.05
CA GLU A 151 17.28 15.86 -7.37
C GLU A 151 18.16 14.76 -6.79
N ARG A 152 17.56 13.74 -6.18
CA ARG A 152 18.27 12.51 -5.80
C ARG A 152 17.54 11.30 -6.34
N THR A 153 18.27 10.46 -7.06
CA THR A 153 17.69 9.41 -7.89
C THR A 153 18.35 8.06 -7.65
N ILE A 154 17.52 7.03 -7.51
CA ILE A 154 17.94 5.63 -7.42
C ILE A 154 17.58 4.92 -8.73
N PRO A 155 18.50 4.14 -9.32
CA PRO A 155 18.18 3.32 -10.49
C PRO A 155 17.04 2.34 -10.18
N TYR A 156 16.02 2.32 -11.04
CA TYR A 156 14.94 1.34 -10.90
C TYR A 156 15.41 -0.04 -11.37
N LEU A 157 15.61 -0.96 -10.42
CA LEU A 157 15.98 -2.34 -10.69
C LEU A 157 14.73 -3.23 -10.77
N TYR A 158 14.53 -3.89 -11.92
CA TYR A 158 13.46 -4.87 -12.10
C TYR A 158 13.65 -6.06 -11.15
N TYR A 159 12.54 -6.62 -10.65
CA TYR A 159 12.51 -7.79 -9.75
C TYR A 159 13.17 -7.60 -8.38
N GLN A 160 13.50 -6.38 -7.99
CA GLN A 160 13.84 -6.07 -6.59
C GLN A 160 12.57 -6.04 -5.72
N HIS A 161 12.72 -6.43 -4.45
CA HIS A 161 11.65 -6.46 -3.46
C HIS A 161 11.10 -5.05 -3.17
N GLU A 162 9.79 -4.85 -3.37
CA GLU A 162 9.14 -3.53 -3.33
C GLU A 162 9.36 -2.75 -2.01
N PRO A 163 9.11 -3.32 -0.81
CA PRO A 163 9.41 -2.64 0.45
C PRO A 163 10.87 -2.19 0.59
N LEU A 164 11.81 -3.02 0.13
CA LEU A 164 13.24 -2.68 0.22
C LEU A 164 13.58 -1.52 -0.70
N ARG A 165 13.06 -1.51 -1.93
CA ARG A 165 13.23 -0.38 -2.84
C ARG A 165 12.66 0.90 -2.26
N ALA A 166 11.47 0.85 -1.66
CA ALA A 166 10.86 2.02 -1.04
C ALA A 166 11.71 2.54 0.14
N LEU A 167 12.30 1.64 0.93
CA LEU A 167 13.22 2.01 2.02
C LEU A 167 14.55 2.59 1.53
N GLU A 168 15.07 2.13 0.40
CA GLU A 168 16.24 2.76 -0.24
C GLU A 168 15.93 4.19 -0.67
N VAL A 169 14.75 4.43 -1.26
CA VAL A 169 14.26 5.78 -1.60
C VAL A 169 14.18 6.65 -0.36
N ALA A 170 13.64 6.13 0.75
CA ALA A 170 13.63 6.85 2.03
C ALA A 170 15.04 7.18 2.53
N GLY A 171 16.00 6.26 2.35
CA GLY A 171 17.42 6.49 2.64
C GLY A 171 18.01 7.68 1.88
N PHE A 172 17.62 7.88 0.63
CA PHE A 172 18.05 9.03 -0.17
C PHE A 172 17.45 10.35 0.31
N ALA A 173 16.32 10.30 1.02
CA ALA A 173 15.78 11.42 1.77
C ALA A 173 16.38 11.55 3.18
N GLY A 174 17.41 10.78 3.54
CA GLY A 174 18.06 10.81 4.86
C GLY A 174 17.27 10.11 5.97
N ALA A 175 16.36 9.21 5.61
CA ALA A 175 15.57 8.43 6.56
C ALA A 175 16.11 7.01 6.73
N TYR A 176 16.42 6.65 7.98
CA TYR A 176 16.75 5.26 8.34
C TYR A 176 15.47 4.43 8.48
N PRO A 177 15.47 3.16 8.03
CA PRO A 177 14.36 2.24 8.28
C PRO A 177 14.07 2.11 9.79
N VAL A 178 12.80 2.23 10.17
CA VAL A 178 12.31 1.93 11.53
C VAL A 178 11.75 0.51 11.64
N ASP A 179 11.17 0.02 10.53
CA ASP A 179 10.70 -1.34 10.33
C ASP A 179 10.99 -1.73 8.88
N LEU A 180 11.02 -3.04 8.61
CA LEU A 180 11.16 -3.59 7.25
C LEU A 180 9.82 -3.94 6.61
N GLU A 181 8.79 -4.11 7.44
CA GLU A 181 7.45 -4.52 7.04
C GLU A 181 6.41 -3.51 7.54
N ALA A 182 5.27 -3.47 6.87
CA ALA A 182 4.19 -2.57 7.24
C ALA A 182 3.62 -2.97 8.61
N ARG A 183 3.35 -1.98 9.45
CA ARG A 183 2.59 -2.15 10.69
C ARG A 183 1.44 -1.17 10.70
N LEU A 184 0.24 -1.70 10.82
CA LEU A 184 -1.01 -0.97 10.88
C LEU A 184 -1.81 -1.47 12.08
N ALA A 185 -2.69 -0.63 12.60
CA ALA A 185 -3.67 -1.03 13.59
C ALA A 185 -5.04 -0.48 13.19
N PRO A 186 -6.15 -1.15 13.52
CA PRO A 186 -7.49 -0.65 13.26
C PRO A 186 -7.71 0.73 13.87
N ALA A 187 -8.47 1.57 13.17
CA ALA A 187 -8.84 2.91 13.59
C ALA A 187 -10.30 3.24 13.24
N GLY A 188 -10.79 4.33 13.81
CA GLY A 188 -12.12 4.87 13.49
C GLY A 188 -13.22 3.81 13.60
N ARG A 189 -13.99 3.62 12.52
CA ARG A 189 -15.07 2.62 12.49
C ARG A 189 -14.55 1.18 12.59
N ALA A 190 -13.37 0.88 12.06
CA ALA A 190 -12.83 -0.47 12.12
C ALA A 190 -12.58 -0.91 13.56
N ALA A 191 -11.96 -0.05 14.38
CA ALA A 191 -11.72 -0.32 15.80
C ALA A 191 -13.03 -0.52 16.60
N LEU A 192 -14.12 0.15 16.22
CA LEU A 192 -15.43 -0.03 16.87
C LEU A 192 -16.08 -1.37 16.50
N GLN A 193 -15.84 -1.88 15.30
CA GLN A 193 -16.39 -3.14 14.79
C GLN A 193 -15.56 -4.36 15.21
N GLU A 194 -14.30 -4.15 15.59
CA GLU A 194 -13.39 -5.15 16.15
C GLU A 194 -13.86 -5.74 17.50
N GLY A 195 -14.94 -5.24 18.11
CA GLY A 195 -15.55 -5.83 19.32
C GLY A 195 -16.78 -6.74 19.10
N GLN A 196 -17.29 -6.87 17.88
CA GLN A 196 -18.58 -7.55 17.60
C GLN A 196 -18.45 -9.02 17.17
N ASP A 197 -19.40 -9.87 17.57
CA ASP A 197 -19.55 -11.27 17.13
C ASP A 197 -18.35 -12.21 17.40
N ASP A 198 -17.83 -12.17 18.63
CA ASP A 198 -16.90 -13.18 19.14
C ASP A 198 -17.67 -14.32 19.83
N ASP A 199 -17.67 -15.50 19.20
CA ASP A 199 -18.21 -16.74 19.78
C ASP A 199 -17.12 -17.63 20.40
N GLY A 200 -15.90 -17.12 20.52
CA GLY A 200 -14.73 -17.78 21.10
C GLY A 200 -14.08 -18.85 20.22
N ARG A 201 -14.58 -19.07 18.99
CA ARG A 201 -13.97 -20.02 18.06
C ARG A 201 -12.83 -19.36 17.27
N PRO A 202 -11.74 -20.09 16.97
CA PRO A 202 -10.70 -19.59 16.09
C PRO A 202 -11.28 -19.18 14.74
N LEU A 203 -10.91 -18.01 14.25
CA LEU A 203 -11.38 -17.43 13.00
C LEU A 203 -10.31 -17.58 11.92
N VAL A 204 -10.66 -18.29 10.84
CA VAL A 204 -9.86 -18.36 9.62
C VAL A 204 -10.53 -17.54 8.53
N VAL A 205 -9.81 -16.59 7.95
CA VAL A 205 -10.30 -15.84 6.78
C VAL A 205 -9.66 -16.36 5.51
N ILE A 206 -10.49 -16.57 4.48
CA ILE A 206 -10.05 -16.99 3.16
C ILE A 206 -10.31 -15.87 2.14
N HIS A 207 -9.28 -15.43 1.41
CA HIS A 207 -9.45 -14.60 0.21
C HIS A 207 -9.05 -15.40 -1.04
N PRO A 208 -10.01 -15.98 -1.78
CA PRO A 208 -9.75 -16.86 -2.92
C PRO A 208 -9.50 -16.07 -4.22
N GLY A 209 -9.57 -14.75 -4.14
CA GLY A 209 -9.47 -13.83 -5.24
C GLY A 209 -8.06 -13.51 -5.69
N ALA A 210 -7.93 -12.96 -6.90
CA ALA A 210 -6.70 -12.33 -7.42
C ALA A 210 -7.03 -11.66 -8.76
N THR A 211 -6.43 -10.50 -9.07
CA THR A 211 -6.67 -9.81 -10.35
C THR A 211 -6.25 -10.64 -11.57
N ASP A 212 -5.19 -11.44 -11.44
CA ASP A 212 -4.79 -12.41 -12.48
C ASP A 212 -5.30 -13.79 -12.08
N THR A 213 -6.19 -14.36 -12.91
CA THR A 213 -6.83 -15.65 -12.64
C THR A 213 -5.82 -16.80 -12.57
N ARG A 214 -4.64 -16.68 -13.19
CA ARG A 214 -3.59 -17.71 -13.14
C ARG A 214 -2.93 -17.83 -11.76
N ARG A 215 -3.08 -16.80 -10.91
CA ARG A 215 -2.60 -16.81 -9.52
C ARG A 215 -3.63 -17.37 -8.54
N ARG A 216 -4.83 -17.76 -9.00
CA ARG A 216 -5.89 -18.27 -8.13
C ARG A 216 -5.74 -19.78 -7.94
N TRP A 217 -5.67 -20.22 -6.69
CA TRP A 217 -5.80 -21.63 -6.36
C TRP A 217 -7.24 -22.13 -6.65
N PRO A 218 -7.45 -23.40 -7.06
CA PRO A 218 -8.77 -23.88 -7.44
C PRO A 218 -9.81 -23.77 -6.32
N ALA A 219 -11.05 -23.44 -6.69
CA ALA A 219 -12.15 -23.25 -5.74
C ALA A 219 -12.44 -24.51 -4.91
N GLU A 220 -12.35 -25.69 -5.53
CA GLU A 220 -12.54 -26.98 -4.86
C GLU A 220 -11.54 -27.18 -3.73
N ARG A 221 -10.30 -26.71 -3.90
CA ARG A 221 -9.25 -26.84 -2.90
C ARG A 221 -9.43 -25.87 -1.75
N PHE A 222 -9.86 -24.64 -2.02
CA PHE A 222 -10.30 -23.73 -0.97
C PHE A 222 -11.50 -24.29 -0.19
N ALA A 223 -12.42 -24.97 -0.86
CA ALA A 223 -13.58 -25.58 -0.21
C ALA A 223 -13.19 -26.77 0.68
N GLU A 224 -12.29 -27.63 0.20
CA GLU A 224 -11.69 -28.72 0.99
C GLU A 224 -10.99 -28.18 2.25
N LEU A 225 -10.20 -27.10 2.10
CA LEU A 225 -9.54 -26.44 3.23
C LEU A 225 -10.55 -25.84 4.21
N ALA A 226 -11.55 -25.10 3.72
CA ALA A 226 -12.58 -24.49 4.56
C ALA A 226 -13.36 -25.55 5.35
N ALA A 227 -13.69 -26.67 4.73
CA ALA A 227 -14.36 -27.80 5.38
C ALA A 227 -13.47 -28.45 6.44
N ALA A 228 -12.17 -28.61 6.18
CA ALA A 228 -11.21 -29.15 7.14
C ALA A 228 -11.09 -28.23 8.37
N CYS A 229 -10.87 -26.93 8.18
CA CYS A 229 -10.81 -25.95 9.28
C CYS A 229 -12.11 -25.94 10.10
N ALA A 230 -13.27 -26.02 9.43
CA ALA A 230 -14.55 -26.13 10.13
C ALA A 230 -14.67 -27.42 10.94
N GLY A 231 -14.15 -28.54 10.42
CA GLY A 231 -14.07 -29.82 11.13
C GLY A 231 -13.19 -29.77 12.38
N ASP A 232 -12.16 -28.92 12.37
CA ASP A 232 -11.28 -28.65 13.52
C ASP A 232 -11.88 -27.63 14.51
N GLY A 233 -13.13 -27.18 14.28
CA GLY A 233 -13.86 -26.27 15.16
C GLY A 233 -13.68 -24.78 14.86
N CYS A 234 -12.97 -24.43 13.80
CA CYS A 234 -12.79 -23.04 13.39
C CYS A 234 -14.07 -22.47 12.75
N ARG A 235 -14.28 -21.17 12.92
CA ARG A 235 -15.17 -20.39 12.07
C ARG A 235 -14.39 -19.96 10.82
N VAL A 236 -14.98 -20.13 9.64
CA VAL A 236 -14.35 -19.74 8.37
C VAL A 236 -15.17 -18.66 7.69
N VAL A 237 -14.51 -17.55 7.35
CA VAL A 237 -15.14 -16.43 6.62
C VAL A 237 -14.41 -16.21 5.31
N ILE A 238 -15.14 -16.31 4.20
CA ILE A 238 -14.61 -16.06 2.86
C ILE A 238 -14.88 -14.60 2.51
N VAL A 239 -13.82 -13.86 2.20
CA VAL A 239 -13.87 -12.44 1.83
C VAL A 239 -13.57 -12.27 0.34
N GLY A 240 -13.98 -11.13 -0.21
CA GLY A 240 -13.76 -10.74 -1.60
C GLY A 240 -14.50 -9.46 -1.90
N ASP A 241 -14.19 -8.84 -3.04
CA ASP A 241 -15.01 -7.72 -3.52
C ASP A 241 -16.28 -8.23 -4.23
N GLY A 242 -17.11 -7.31 -4.72
CA GLY A 242 -18.37 -7.68 -5.40
C GLY A 242 -18.17 -8.49 -6.69
N SER A 243 -17.02 -8.39 -7.34
CA SER A 243 -16.70 -9.21 -8.52
C SER A 243 -16.32 -10.65 -8.17
N GLU A 244 -16.05 -10.93 -6.89
CA GLU A 244 -15.61 -12.22 -6.37
C GLU A 244 -16.74 -12.96 -5.63
N GLN A 245 -17.95 -12.39 -5.59
CA GLN A 245 -19.08 -12.93 -4.85
C GLN A 245 -19.45 -14.35 -5.31
N GLU A 246 -19.61 -14.59 -6.62
CA GLU A 246 -19.94 -15.92 -7.16
C GLU A 246 -18.88 -16.98 -6.81
N LEU A 247 -17.59 -16.59 -6.82
CA LEU A 247 -16.49 -17.47 -6.45
C LEU A 247 -16.55 -17.83 -4.96
N ALA A 248 -16.75 -16.84 -4.10
CA ALA A 248 -16.82 -17.04 -2.66
C ALA A 248 -18.05 -17.88 -2.26
N GLU A 249 -19.20 -17.63 -2.87
CA GLU A 249 -20.43 -18.42 -2.67
C GLU A 249 -20.23 -19.87 -3.11
N ARG A 250 -19.63 -20.11 -4.28
CA ARG A 250 -19.31 -21.47 -4.75
C ARG A 250 -18.42 -22.21 -3.75
N ILE A 251 -17.37 -21.58 -3.24
CA ILE A 251 -16.48 -22.21 -2.26
C ILE A 251 -17.23 -22.54 -0.97
N SER A 252 -18.03 -21.60 -0.45
CA SER A 252 -18.82 -21.85 0.77
C SER A 252 -19.83 -22.99 0.59
N GLY A 253 -20.49 -23.07 -0.58
CA GLY A 253 -21.41 -24.16 -0.92
C GLY A 253 -20.72 -25.51 -1.01
N LEU A 254 -19.56 -25.57 -1.67
CA LEU A 254 -18.76 -26.81 -1.79
C LEU A 254 -18.23 -27.30 -0.43
N ALA A 255 -17.89 -26.38 0.49
CA ALA A 255 -17.46 -26.74 1.83
C ALA A 255 -18.59 -27.36 2.68
N SER A 256 -19.86 -27.02 2.36
CA SER A 256 -21.07 -27.65 2.93
C SER A 256 -21.08 -27.72 4.47
N SER A 257 -20.64 -26.65 5.13
CA SER A 257 -20.59 -26.54 6.60
C SER A 257 -21.19 -25.22 7.09
N ALA A 258 -21.97 -25.27 8.17
CA ALA A 258 -22.57 -24.08 8.79
C ALA A 258 -21.54 -23.14 9.45
N ALA A 259 -20.31 -23.62 9.67
CA ALA A 259 -19.22 -22.79 10.19
C ALA A 259 -18.48 -22.01 9.09
N VAL A 260 -18.80 -22.26 7.80
CA VAL A 260 -18.22 -21.57 6.65
C VAL A 260 -19.24 -20.60 6.09
N SER A 261 -18.86 -19.34 5.94
CA SER A 261 -19.73 -18.28 5.40
C SER A 261 -18.97 -17.39 4.43
N SER A 262 -19.69 -16.79 3.47
CA SER A 262 -19.15 -15.77 2.57
C SER A 262 -19.68 -14.40 2.96
N VAL A 263 -18.79 -13.41 2.98
CA VAL A 263 -19.11 -11.98 3.12
C VAL A 263 -18.53 -11.17 1.95
N ALA A 264 -18.21 -11.84 0.83
CA ALA A 264 -17.71 -11.18 -0.36
C ALA A 264 -18.71 -10.15 -0.88
N GLY A 265 -18.22 -8.94 -1.19
CA GLY A 265 -19.05 -7.80 -1.59
C GLY A 265 -19.84 -7.13 -0.47
N ALA A 266 -19.86 -7.68 0.75
CA ALA A 266 -20.62 -7.13 1.88
C ALA A 266 -19.80 -6.21 2.80
N LEU A 267 -18.47 -6.26 2.70
CA LEU A 267 -17.57 -5.47 3.53
C LEU A 267 -17.07 -4.24 2.78
N ASP A 268 -17.14 -3.08 3.44
CA ASP A 268 -16.29 -1.94 3.10
C ASP A 268 -14.88 -2.14 3.69
N MET A 269 -13.97 -1.19 3.44
CA MET A 269 -12.60 -1.29 3.92
C MET A 269 -12.51 -1.32 5.45
N ALA A 270 -13.37 -0.58 6.16
CA ALA A 270 -13.41 -0.60 7.62
C ALA A 270 -13.84 -1.97 8.15
N GLY A 271 -14.87 -2.57 7.54
CA GLY A 271 -15.32 -3.93 7.85
C GLY A 271 -14.25 -4.98 7.56
N LEU A 272 -13.51 -4.85 6.45
CA LEU A 272 -12.39 -5.74 6.13
C LEU A 272 -11.27 -5.64 7.16
N VAL A 273 -10.84 -4.43 7.53
CA VAL A 273 -9.80 -4.22 8.56
C VAL A 273 -10.26 -4.80 9.90
N ALA A 274 -11.50 -4.52 10.32
CA ALA A 274 -12.05 -5.02 11.58
C ALA A 274 -12.13 -6.55 11.63
N LEU A 275 -12.49 -7.18 10.51
CA LEU A 275 -12.52 -8.64 10.40
C LEU A 275 -11.11 -9.23 10.45
N LEU A 276 -10.16 -8.66 9.70
CA LEU A 276 -8.79 -9.16 9.65
C LEU A 276 -8.08 -9.01 10.99
N ALA A 277 -8.25 -7.89 11.71
CA ALA A 277 -7.54 -7.64 12.97
C ALA A 277 -7.83 -8.66 14.09
N ARG A 278 -8.98 -9.33 14.05
CA ARG A 278 -9.37 -10.41 14.97
C ARG A 278 -9.15 -11.82 14.43
N THR A 279 -8.63 -11.93 13.21
CA THR A 279 -8.46 -13.22 12.53
C THR A 279 -7.23 -13.93 13.10
N ASP A 280 -7.34 -15.25 13.33
CA ASP A 280 -6.23 -16.07 13.82
C ASP A 280 -5.28 -16.51 12.70
N ALA A 281 -5.81 -16.70 11.49
CA ALA A 281 -5.03 -17.01 10.30
C ALA A 281 -5.73 -16.59 9.01
N VAL A 282 -4.95 -16.13 8.03
CA VAL A 282 -5.44 -15.84 6.67
C VAL A 282 -4.86 -16.80 5.65
N VAL A 283 -5.72 -17.37 4.81
CA VAL A 283 -5.30 -18.12 3.62
C VAL A 283 -5.78 -17.39 2.38
N ALA A 284 -4.84 -16.94 1.56
CA ALA A 284 -5.16 -16.14 0.39
C ALA A 284 -4.17 -16.39 -0.75
N ASN A 285 -4.58 -16.05 -1.97
CA ASN A 285 -3.63 -15.89 -3.08
C ASN A 285 -2.79 -14.62 -2.90
N ASP A 286 -1.91 -14.32 -3.87
CA ASP A 286 -1.21 -13.03 -3.94
C ASP A 286 -2.18 -11.89 -4.26
N SER A 287 -2.72 -11.27 -3.20
CA SER A 287 -3.78 -10.26 -3.25
C SER A 287 -3.61 -9.17 -2.18
N GLY A 288 -4.26 -8.03 -2.39
CA GLY A 288 -4.26 -6.91 -1.44
C GLY A 288 -4.67 -7.29 -0.01
N PRO A 289 -5.79 -7.99 0.21
CA PRO A 289 -6.21 -8.43 1.54
C PRO A 289 -5.16 -9.28 2.29
N ARG A 290 -4.40 -10.12 1.58
CA ARG A 290 -3.30 -10.89 2.18
C ARG A 290 -2.22 -9.98 2.76
N HIS A 291 -1.79 -8.97 2.01
CA HIS A 291 -0.80 -8.00 2.48
C HIS A 291 -1.33 -7.18 3.66
N LEU A 292 -2.64 -6.87 3.66
CA LEU A 292 -3.28 -6.11 4.73
C LEU A 292 -3.32 -6.91 6.04
N ALA A 293 -3.66 -8.19 5.96
CA ALA A 293 -3.64 -9.10 7.10
C ALA A 293 -2.23 -9.16 7.74
N GLN A 294 -1.19 -9.32 6.93
CA GLN A 294 0.20 -9.29 7.39
C GLN A 294 0.53 -7.96 8.10
N ALA A 295 0.10 -6.83 7.52
CA ALA A 295 0.34 -5.51 8.10
C ALA A 295 -0.38 -5.29 9.44
N LEU A 296 -1.49 -6.01 9.68
CA LEU A 296 -2.23 -6.04 10.95
C LEU A 296 -1.66 -7.07 11.95
N GLY A 297 -0.60 -7.79 11.58
CA GLY A 297 0.03 -8.80 12.44
C GLY A 297 -0.64 -10.17 12.43
N VAL A 298 -1.50 -10.43 11.43
CA VAL A 298 -2.22 -11.69 11.29
C VAL A 298 -1.33 -12.72 10.57
N PRO A 299 -1.22 -13.96 11.09
CA PRO A 299 -0.52 -15.07 10.44
C PRO A 299 -1.05 -15.44 9.05
#